data_AF-A0A346D7S0-F1
#
_entry.id   AF-A0A346D7S0-F1
#
_cell.length_a   1.000
_cell.length_b   1.000
_cell.length_c   1.000
_cell.angle_alpha   90.00
_cell.angle_beta   90.00
_cell.angle_gamma   90.00
#
_symmetry.space_group_name_H-M   'P 1'
#
loop_
_entity.id
_entity.type
_entity.pdbx_description
1 polymer ?
#
loop_
_entity_poly.entity_id
_entity_poly.type
_entity_poly.pdbx_seq_one_letter_code
_entity_poly.pdbx_strand_id
1 'polypeptide(L)' 'IMAEMVRGSVLFPGTDHIDQWNKVIEQLGTPSQEFMLKLNQSVRTYVENRPRYAGYSFEKLFPDVLFPADSDHN' A
#
# COMPACT_ATOMS: atom_id res chain seq x y z
N ILE A 1 10.24 -4.30 -3.02
CA ILE A 1 11.29 -4.51 -4.05
C ILE A 1 10.85 -4.06 -5.44
N MET A 2 9.99 -4.77 -6.21
CA MET A 2 9.62 -4.33 -7.58
C MET A 2 9.09 -2.89 -7.65
N ALA A 3 8.08 -2.57 -6.84
CA ALA A 3 7.52 -1.23 -6.77
C ALA A 3 8.54 -0.15 -6.39
N GLU A 4 9.55 -0.50 -5.59
CA GLU A 4 10.60 0.43 -5.16
C GLU A 4 11.64 0.63 -6.26
N MET A 5 11.89 -0.41 -7.08
CA MET A 5 12.71 -0.27 -8.28
C MET A 5 12.06 0.67 -9.29
N VAL A 6 10.74 0.57 -9.47
CA VAL A 6 9.97 1.47 -10.35
C VAL A 6 9.96 2.90 -9.81
N ARG A 7 9.81 3.10 -8.50
CA ARG A 7 9.71 4.44 -7.89
C ARG A 7 11.05 5.08 -7.52
N GLY A 8 12.12 4.30 -7.42
CA GLY A 8 13.41 4.74 -6.89
C GLY A 8 13.43 5.03 -5.38
N SER A 9 12.34 4.69 -4.66
CA SER A 9 12.19 4.98 -3.23
C SER A 9 11.44 3.84 -2.52
N VAL A 10 11.64 3.73 -1.21
CA VAL A 10 10.89 2.78 -0.36
C VAL A 10 9.39 3.05 -0.46
N LEU A 11 8.59 2.02 -0.73
CA LEU A 11 7.15 2.16 -0.97
C LEU A 11 6.38 2.38 0.34
N PHE A 12 6.81 1.71 1.40
CA PHE A 12 6.19 1.77 2.72
C PHE A 12 7.26 2.05 3.79
N PRO A 13 7.75 3.31 3.92
CA PRO A 13 8.80 3.64 4.86
C PRO A 13 8.22 3.76 6.28
N GLY A 14 8.01 2.62 6.94
CA GLY A 14 7.51 2.54 8.30
C GLY A 14 8.63 2.63 9.34
N THR A 15 8.45 3.44 10.39
CA THR A 15 9.41 3.54 11.51
C THR A 15 9.23 2.45 12.56
N ASP A 16 8.03 1.86 12.64
CA ASP A 16 7.68 0.72 13.48
C ASP A 16 6.53 -0.09 12.84
N HIS A 17 6.06 -1.14 13.50
CA HIS A 17 4.99 -2.01 12.97
C HIS A 17 3.66 -1.29 12.75
N ILE A 18 3.38 -0.28 13.57
CA ILE A 18 2.13 0.47 13.52
C ILE A 18 2.19 1.49 12.38
N ASP A 19 3.29 2.22 12.27
CA ASP A 19 3.51 3.16 11.17
C ASP A 19 3.59 2.43 9.83
N GLN A 20 4.29 1.29 9.77
CA GLN A 20 4.34 0.45 8.58
C GLN A 20 2.95 0.03 8.10
N TRP A 21 2.07 -0.38 9.03
CA TRP A 21 0.69 -0.68 8.70
C TRP A 21 -0.04 0.52 8.09
N ASN A 22 0.09 1.70 8.72
CA ASN A 22 -0.53 2.93 8.23
C ASN A 22 -0.06 3.27 6.80
N LYS A 23 1.25 3.20 6.54
CA LYS A 23 1.81 3.43 5.19
C LYS A 23 1.22 2.49 4.14
N VAL A 24 0.97 1.23 4.51
CA VAL A 24 0.36 0.26 3.59
C VAL A 24 -1.09 0.62 3.27
N ILE A 25 -1.93 0.85 4.28
CA ILE A 25 -3.36 1.10 4.07
C ILE A 25 -3.64 2.48 3.46
N GLU A 26 -2.79 3.48 3.70
CA GLU A 26 -2.92 4.81 3.07
C GLU A 26 -2.73 4.72 1.55
N GLN A 27 -1.84 3.83 1.10
CA GLN A 27 -1.53 3.65 -0.32
C GLN A 27 -2.46 2.65 -1.00
N LEU A 28 -2.72 1.50 -0.37
CA LEU A 28 -3.46 0.37 -0.96
C LEU A 28 -4.93 0.31 -0.53
N GLY A 29 -5.32 1.11 0.45
CA GLY A 29 -6.66 1.10 1.03
C GLY A 29 -6.79 0.17 2.23
N THR A 30 -7.88 0.36 2.97
CA THR A 30 -8.23 -0.49 4.10
C THR A 30 -8.68 -1.87 3.60
N PRO A 31 -8.13 -2.97 4.14
CA PRO A 31 -8.49 -4.32 3.71
C PRO A 31 -9.97 -4.66 3.93
N SER A 32 -10.43 -5.71 3.24
CA SER A 32 -11.79 -6.23 3.40
C SER A 32 -12.03 -6.79 4.81
N GLN A 33 -13.30 -6.84 5.22
CA GLN A 33 -13.68 -7.39 6.52
C GLN A 33 -13.25 -8.86 6.67
N GLU A 34 -13.30 -9.64 5.59
CA GLU A 34 -12.85 -11.04 5.59
C GLU A 34 -11.35 -11.16 5.93
N PHE A 35 -10.52 -10.22 5.44
CA PHE A 35 -9.10 -10.17 5.83
C PHE A 35 -8.95 -9.78 7.30
N MET A 36 -9.71 -8.78 7.78
CA MET A 36 -9.65 -8.33 9.17
C MET A 36 -10.00 -9.45 10.16
N LEU A 37 -10.93 -10.34 9.78
CA LEU A 37 -11.30 -11.52 10.57
C LEU A 37 -10.19 -12.56 10.74
N LYS A 38 -9.11 -12.48 9.94
CA LYS A 38 -7.92 -13.34 10.07
C LYS A 38 -6.88 -12.76 11.05
N LEU A 39 -7.01 -11.49 11.43
CA LEU A 39 -6.11 -10.83 12.38
C LEU A 39 -6.41 -11.26 13.82
N ASN A 40 -5.40 -11.20 14.69
CA ASN A 40 -5.62 -11.37 16.13
C ASN A 40 -6.53 -10.25 16.68
N GLN A 41 -7.20 -10.49 17.81
CA GLN A 41 -8.22 -9.58 18.33
C GLN A 41 -7.65 -8.18 18.64
N SER A 42 -6.48 -8.10 19.27
CA SER A 42 -5.88 -6.82 19.67
C SER A 42 -5.52 -5.96 18.45
N VAL A 43 -4.93 -6.57 17.42
CA VAL A 43 -4.60 -5.90 16.17
C VAL A 43 -5.88 -5.52 15.45
N ARG A 44 -6.86 -6.42 15.30
CA ARG A 44 -8.15 -6.12 14.66
C ARG A 44 -8.82 -4.90 15.28
N THR A 45 -8.96 -4.88 16.61
CA THR A 45 -9.54 -3.74 17.33
C THR A 45 -8.74 -2.46 17.06
N TYR A 46 -7.41 -2.53 17.05
CA TYR A 46 -6.59 -1.38 16.71
C TYR A 46 -6.88 -0.87 15.29
N VAL A 47 -6.95 -1.77 14.31
CA VAL A 47 -7.12 -1.39 12.90
C VAL A 47 -8.54 -0.88 12.59
N GLU A 48 -9.56 -1.50 13.18
CA GLU A 48 -10.96 -1.11 12.97
C GLU A 48 -11.28 0.28 13.52
N ASN A 49 -10.49 0.76 14.49
CA ASN A 49 -10.60 2.11 15.05
C ASN A 49 -9.81 3.16 14.24
N ARG A 50 -9.20 2.80 13.12
CA ARG A 50 -8.48 3.74 12.24
C ARG A 50 -9.39 4.24 11.11
N PRO A 51 -9.12 5.43 10.54
CA PRO A 51 -9.81 5.91 9.35
C PRO A 51 -9.76 4.87 8.23
N ARG A 52 -10.86 4.72 7.50
CA ARG A 52 -10.88 3.89 6.29
C ARG A 52 -10.29 4.68 5.14
N TYR A 53 -9.36 4.05 4.43
CA TYR A 53 -8.71 4.59 3.24
C TYR A 53 -9.23 3.84 2.01
N ALA A 54 -9.53 4.59 0.94
CA ALA A 54 -9.86 3.99 -0.34
C ALA A 54 -8.62 3.44 -1.07
N GLY A 55 -7.43 3.91 -0.69
CA GLY A 55 -6.20 3.66 -1.44
C GLY A 55 -6.12 4.50 -2.72
N TYR A 56 -5.01 4.36 -3.43
CA TYR A 56 -4.82 4.94 -4.76
C TYR A 56 -4.89 3.83 -5.81
N SER A 57 -5.31 4.19 -7.03
CA SER A 57 -5.23 3.27 -8.15
C SER A 57 -3.77 2.98 -8.50
N PHE A 58 -3.53 1.85 -9.17
CA PHE A 58 -2.18 1.48 -9.60
C PHE A 58 -1.59 2.51 -10.57
N GLU A 59 -2.39 3.13 -11.45
CA GLU A 59 -1.87 4.17 -12.37
C GLU A 59 -1.39 5.40 -11.60
N LYS A 60 -2.02 5.72 -10.46
CA LYS A 60 -1.58 6.82 -9.60
C LYS A 60 -0.35 6.45 -8.76
N LEU A 61 -0.24 5.19 -8.32
CA LEU A 61 0.92 4.70 -7.56
C LEU A 61 2.16 4.54 -8.44
N PHE A 62 1.96 4.16 -9.71
CA PHE A 62 2.98 3.86 -10.70
C PHE A 62 2.60 4.53 -12.03
N PRO A 63 2.72 5.86 -12.16
CA PRO A 63 2.40 6.53 -13.41
C PRO A 63 3.39 6.15 -14.51
N ASP A 64 2.93 6.15 -15.76
CA ASP A 64 3.69 5.72 -16.95
C ASP A 64 5.04 6.44 -17.11
N VAL A 65 5.16 7.67 -16.60
CA VAL A 65 6.42 8.44 -16.59
C VAL A 65 7.56 7.76 -15.80
N LEU A 66 7.22 6.82 -14.89
CA LEU A 66 8.20 6.02 -14.17
C LEU A 66 8.73 4.84 -14.99
N PHE A 67 8.11 4.55 -16.13
CA PHE A 67 8.50 3.47 -17.01
C PHE A 67 9.22 4.02 -18.26
N PRO A 68 10.16 3.27 -18.84
CA PRO A 68 10.83 3.69 -20.07
C PRO A 68 9.83 3.81 -21.23
N ALA A 69 9.81 4.97 -21.89
CA ALA A 69 8.93 5.28 -23.03
C ALA A 69 9.14 4.37 -24.26
N ASP A 70 10.28 3.69 -24.35
CA ASP A 70 10.66 2.89 -25.52
C ASP A 70 10.15 1.44 -25.48
N SER A 71 9.29 1.10 -24.51
CA SER A 71 8.83 -0.27 -24.27
C SER A 71 7.67 -0.72 -25.19
N ASP A 72 7.30 0.08 -26.19
CA ASP A 72 6.33 -0.26 -27.25
C ASP A 72 6.89 -1.30 -28.26
N HIS A 73 7.60 -2.32 -27.77
CA HIS A 73 8.02 -3.48 -28.55
C HIS A 73 7.18 -4.71 -28.15
N ASN A 74 6.04 -4.83 -28.84
CA ASN A 74 5.28 -6.04 -29.21
C ASN A 74 4.79 -6.98 -28.10
#